data_AF-A0A375EDY2-F1
#
_entry.id   AF-A0A375EDY2-F1
#
_cell.length_a   1.000
_cell.length_b   1.000
_cell.length_c   1.000
_cell.angle_alpha   90.00
_cell.angle_beta   90.00
_cell.angle_gamma   90.00
#
_symmetry.space_group_name_H-M   'P 1'
#
loop_
_entity.id
_entity.type
_entity.pdbx_description
1 polymer ?
#
loop_
_entity_poly.entity_id
_entity_poly.type
_entity_poly.pdbx_seq_one_letter_code
_entity_poly.pdbx_strand_id
1 'polypeptide(L)'
;MAKNLLLVDFENVTKLDLSPLDASYETLIFVGSKQQPPKRLSRQNGKFCRIDFQKIEGGGRNALDFHIAFHLGRTFETARDRVCIVLSRDKGYDPLLNYLNQNGLSCRRISSLDELAIPASEGSSPSLGDPERTVCPKCKRASTIEHHGGRWCTYCGRFASPPDQQQLPSRTLPSDGTRARSGFKFRPITLGTRPGLQCSRCNQSMSPGDGIYDDGEWTCWGCAHR
;
A
#
# COMPACT_ATOMS: atom_id res chain seq x y z
N MET A 1 -9.08 -0.32 24.88
CA MET A 1 -8.89 0.41 23.60
C MET A 1 -9.68 -0.30 22.52
N ALA A 2 -10.22 0.42 21.53
CA ALA A 2 -10.93 -0.21 20.42
C ALA A 2 -9.98 -1.13 19.63
N LYS A 3 -10.39 -2.39 19.49
CA LYS A 3 -9.62 -3.45 18.81
C LYS A 3 -9.86 -3.43 17.30
N ASN A 4 -11.02 -2.92 16.89
CA ASN A 4 -11.48 -2.95 15.52
C ASN A 4 -11.50 -1.51 14.96
N LEU A 5 -10.93 -1.32 13.77
CA LEU A 5 -11.00 -0.06 13.03
C LEU A 5 -11.86 -0.27 11.79
N LEU A 6 -12.95 0.48 11.68
CA LEU A 6 -13.82 0.50 10.51
C LEU A 6 -13.47 1.73 9.65
N LEU A 7 -13.01 1.51 8.42
CA LEU A 7 -12.77 2.56 7.44
C LEU A 7 -13.93 2.55 6.44
N VAL A 8 -14.70 3.63 6.41
CA VAL A 8 -15.89 3.74 5.58
C VAL A 8 -15.60 4.59 4.36
N ASP A 9 -15.76 3.98 3.19
CA ASP A 9 -15.84 4.66 1.92
C ASP A 9 -17.26 5.20 1.73
N PHE A 10 -17.45 6.48 2.03
CA PHE A 10 -18.78 7.11 1.94
C PHE A 10 -19.19 7.40 0.49
N GLU A 11 -18.26 7.41 -0.47
CA GLU A 11 -18.59 7.60 -1.89
C GLU A 11 -19.43 6.42 -2.39
N ASN A 12 -19.08 5.21 -1.94
CA ASN A 12 -19.72 3.97 -2.32
C ASN A 12 -20.86 3.52 -1.40
N VAL A 13 -21.18 4.26 -0.33
CA VAL A 13 -22.21 3.88 0.68
C VAL A 13 -23.24 4.99 0.86
N THR A 14 -24.43 4.80 0.27
CA THR A 14 -25.53 5.78 0.25
C THR A 14 -26.33 5.89 1.55
N LYS A 15 -26.32 4.87 2.41
CA LYS A 15 -26.97 4.88 3.73
C LYS A 15 -26.05 4.16 4.73
N LEU A 16 -25.59 4.90 5.74
CA LEU A 16 -24.70 4.38 6.77
C LEU A 16 -25.44 4.40 8.11
N ASP A 17 -25.81 3.22 8.61
CA ASP A 17 -26.39 3.05 9.94
C ASP A 17 -25.37 2.38 10.87
N LEU A 18 -24.77 3.16 11.77
CA LEU A 18 -23.74 2.70 12.69
C LEU A 18 -24.30 2.06 13.97
N SER A 19 -25.61 1.86 14.06
CA SER A 19 -26.29 1.23 15.22
C SER A 19 -25.69 -0.10 15.68
N PRO A 20 -25.20 -0.97 14.77
CA PRO A 20 -24.58 -2.24 15.16
C PRO A 20 -23.25 -2.09 15.90
N LEU A 21 -22.58 -0.93 15.84
CA LEU A 21 -21.26 -0.75 16.42
C LEU A 21 -21.32 -0.52 17.95
N ASP A 22 -20.31 -1.04 18.65
CA ASP A 22 -20.10 -0.84 20.07
C ASP A 22 -18.76 -0.12 20.35
N ALA A 23 -18.37 -0.02 21.63
CA ALA A 23 -17.13 0.64 22.04
C ALA A 23 -15.83 -0.10 21.63
N SER A 24 -15.94 -1.32 21.07
CA SER A 24 -14.79 -2.05 20.53
C SER A 24 -14.37 -1.56 19.14
N TYR A 25 -15.22 -0.74 18.50
CA TYR A 25 -14.99 -0.16 17.18
C TYR A 25 -14.59 1.30 17.25
N GLU A 26 -13.59 1.64 16.44
CA GLU A 26 -13.25 3.00 16.03
C GLU A 26 -13.63 3.13 14.55
N THR A 27 -14.28 4.23 14.15
CA THR A 27 -14.78 4.41 12.80
C THR A 27 -14.21 5.67 12.16
N LEU A 28 -13.59 5.53 11.00
CA LEU A 28 -13.13 6.63 10.17
C LEU A 28 -13.97 6.69 8.91
N ILE A 29 -14.63 7.81 8.67
CA ILE A 29 -15.53 7.99 7.53
C ILE A 29 -14.88 8.95 6.54
N PHE A 30 -14.54 8.41 5.38
CA PHE A 30 -13.91 9.16 4.29
C PHE A 30 -15.00 9.71 3.38
N VAL A 31 -15.01 11.03 3.21
CA VAL A 31 -16.02 11.73 2.41
C VAL A 31 -15.34 12.40 1.23
N GLY A 32 -15.83 12.11 0.02
CA GLY A 32 -15.32 12.68 -1.21
C GLY A 32 -15.45 14.21 -1.24
N SER A 33 -14.55 14.89 -1.98
CA SER A 33 -14.49 16.36 -2.01
C SER A 33 -15.79 17.04 -2.46
N LYS A 34 -16.55 16.37 -3.34
CA LYS A 34 -17.85 16.83 -3.86
C LYS A 34 -19.04 16.47 -2.97
N GLN A 35 -18.86 15.62 -1.97
CA GLN A 35 -19.93 15.18 -1.07
C GLN A 35 -19.92 16.00 0.23
N GLN A 36 -21.11 16.21 0.80
CA GLN A 36 -21.22 16.76 2.15
C GLN A 36 -21.21 15.61 3.16
N PRO A 37 -20.49 15.76 4.29
CA PRO A 37 -20.57 14.79 5.36
C PRO A 37 -22.03 14.68 5.87
N PRO A 38 -22.47 13.49 6.27
CA PRO A 38 -23.83 13.30 6.77
C PRO A 38 -24.09 14.18 8.00
N LYS A 39 -25.12 15.04 7.90
CA LYS A 39 -25.46 16.07 8.92
C LYS A 39 -25.87 15.50 10.29
N ARG A 40 -26.15 14.20 10.39
CA ARG A 40 -26.60 13.53 11.63
C ARG A 40 -26.05 12.10 11.72
N LEU A 41 -24.74 11.95 11.90
CA LEU A 41 -24.25 10.82 12.71
C LEU A 41 -24.27 11.30 14.15
N SER A 42 -25.48 11.46 14.70
CA SER A 42 -25.67 11.79 16.11
C SER A 42 -24.95 10.71 16.90
N ARG A 43 -24.13 11.11 17.90
CA ARG A 43 -23.56 10.19 18.90
C ARG A 43 -24.64 9.17 19.28
N GLN A 44 -24.54 7.96 18.75
CA GLN A 44 -25.58 6.98 18.98
C GLN A 44 -25.43 6.47 20.40
N ASN A 45 -26.32 6.96 21.25
CA ASN A 45 -26.90 6.22 22.36
C ASN A 45 -25.88 5.63 23.36
N GLY A 46 -24.92 6.44 23.84
CA GLY A 46 -24.08 6.06 24.97
C GLY A 46 -23.06 4.94 24.71
N LYS A 47 -22.93 4.46 23.47
CA LYS A 47 -21.84 3.57 23.05
C LYS A 47 -20.68 4.44 22.56
N PHE A 48 -19.51 4.33 23.19
CA PHE A 48 -18.33 5.13 22.87
C PHE A 48 -17.65 4.68 21.55
N CYS A 49 -18.37 4.76 20.43
CA CYS A 49 -17.75 4.65 19.11
C CYS A 49 -17.13 6.01 18.76
N ARG A 50 -15.82 6.03 18.53
CA ARG A 50 -15.13 7.22 18.01
C ARG A 50 -15.39 7.29 16.51
N ILE A 51 -15.98 8.40 16.06
CA ILE A 51 -16.30 8.63 14.65
C ILE A 51 -15.60 9.91 14.23
N ASP A 52 -14.66 9.79 13.30
CA ASP A 52 -13.99 10.93 12.68
C ASP A 52 -14.33 11.02 11.20
N PHE A 53 -14.58 12.24 10.73
CA PHE A 53 -14.83 12.53 9.32
C PHE A 53 -13.56 13.06 8.66
N GLN A 54 -13.10 12.35 7.64
CA GLN A 54 -11.98 12.78 6.81
C GLN A 54 -12.54 13.25 5.46
N LYS A 55 -12.76 14.55 5.32
CA LYS A 55 -13.07 15.12 4.00
C LYS A 55 -11.77 15.26 3.22
N ILE A 56 -11.70 14.66 2.04
CA ILE A 56 -10.52 14.78 1.18
C ILE A 56 -10.53 16.11 0.42
N GLU A 57 -9.36 16.73 0.31
CA GLU A 57 -9.16 17.94 -0.49
C GLU A 57 -8.70 17.54 -1.91
N GLY A 58 -9.20 18.23 -2.92
CA GLY A 58 -8.91 17.89 -4.32
C GLY A 58 -9.83 16.82 -4.90
N GLY A 59 -9.85 16.74 -6.23
CA GLY A 59 -10.61 15.75 -6.98
C GLY A 59 -9.66 14.94 -7.86
N GLY A 60 -9.85 13.63 -7.89
CA GLY A 60 -9.06 12.73 -8.70
C GLY A 60 -9.71 11.36 -8.70
N ARG A 61 -9.56 10.62 -9.80
CA ARG A 61 -9.99 9.22 -9.85
C ARG A 61 -9.26 8.47 -8.73
N ASN A 62 -10.01 7.77 -7.88
CA ASN A 62 -9.48 6.98 -6.76
C ASN A 62 -8.80 7.79 -5.64
N ALA A 63 -9.02 9.12 -5.58
CA ALA A 63 -8.40 9.94 -4.53
C ALA A 63 -8.80 9.45 -3.12
N LEU A 64 -10.08 9.12 -2.92
CA LEU A 64 -10.58 8.60 -1.65
C LEU A 64 -9.94 7.26 -1.28
N ASP A 65 -9.74 6.38 -2.26
CA ASP A 65 -9.13 5.08 -2.07
C ASP A 65 -7.69 5.19 -1.56
N PHE A 66 -6.92 6.14 -2.08
CA PHE A 66 -5.55 6.39 -1.61
C PHE A 66 -5.51 6.88 -0.17
N HIS A 67 -6.48 7.71 0.25
CA HIS A 67 -6.59 8.11 1.66
C HIS A 67 -6.90 6.90 2.56
N ILE A 68 -7.82 6.02 2.15
CA ILE A 68 -8.12 4.80 2.91
C ILE A 68 -6.89 3.88 2.99
N ALA A 69 -6.19 3.65 1.88
CA ALA A 69 -4.97 2.85 1.85
C ALA A 69 -3.86 3.42 2.75
N PHE A 70 -3.70 4.75 2.76
CA PHE A 70 -2.76 5.44 3.65
C PHE A 70 -3.11 5.22 5.13
N HIS A 71 -4.38 5.37 5.50
CA HIS A 71 -4.82 5.16 6.88
C HIS A 71 -4.70 3.70 7.33
N LEU A 72 -4.95 2.73 6.45
CA LEU A 72 -4.66 1.32 6.70
C LEU A 72 -3.18 1.12 7.05
N GLY A 73 -2.28 1.61 6.19
CA GLY A 73 -0.83 1.50 6.41
C GLY A 73 -0.39 2.13 7.73
N ARG A 74 -0.81 3.37 8.00
CA ARG A 74 -0.49 4.10 9.24
C ARG A 74 -1.05 3.41 10.49
N THR A 75 -2.24 2.82 10.39
CA THR A 75 -2.83 2.06 11.50
C THR A 75 -1.99 0.83 11.80
N PHE A 76 -1.59 0.06 10.79
CA PHE A 76 -0.77 -1.12 11.02
C PHE A 76 0.66 -0.82 11.45
N GLU A 77 1.18 0.36 11.12
CA GLU A 77 2.47 0.84 11.64
C GLU A 77 2.38 1.14 13.15
N THR A 78 1.31 1.79 13.59
CA THR A 78 1.15 2.27 14.98
C THR A 78 0.50 1.24 15.92
N ALA A 79 -0.40 0.41 15.39
CA ALA A 79 -1.20 -0.56 16.14
C ALA A 79 -1.46 -1.80 15.27
N ARG A 80 -0.43 -2.64 15.13
CA ARG A 80 -0.41 -3.79 14.21
C ARG A 80 -1.38 -4.93 14.58
N ASP A 81 -1.84 -4.96 15.82
CA ASP A 81 -2.80 -5.92 16.37
C ASP A 81 -4.26 -5.53 16.13
N ARG A 82 -4.52 -4.35 15.55
CA ARG A 82 -5.86 -3.92 15.16
C ARG A 82 -6.41 -4.77 14.03
N VAL A 83 -7.71 -5.04 14.09
CA VAL A 83 -8.48 -5.60 12.98
C VAL A 83 -9.06 -4.46 12.17
N CYS A 84 -8.59 -4.29 10.93
CA CYS A 84 -9.08 -3.23 10.04
C CYS A 84 -10.17 -3.75 9.10
N ILE A 85 -11.29 -3.05 9.01
CA ILE A 85 -12.45 -3.43 8.20
C ILE A 85 -12.72 -2.28 7.24
N VAL A 86 -12.67 -2.53 5.94
CA VAL A 86 -13.02 -1.54 4.91
C VAL A 86 -14.47 -1.76 4.49
N LEU A 87 -15.34 -0.79 4.77
CA LEU A 87 -16.70 -0.79 4.26
C LEU A 87 -16.72 -0.07 2.92
N SER A 88 -16.70 -0.85 1.83
CA SER A 88 -16.80 -0.36 0.46
C SER A 88 -17.39 -1.44 -0.47
N ARG A 89 -18.14 -1.00 -1.48
CA ARG A 89 -18.61 -1.86 -2.57
C ARG A 89 -17.57 -2.04 -3.67
N ASP A 90 -16.51 -1.24 -3.67
CA ASP A 90 -15.43 -1.37 -4.64
C ASP A 90 -14.52 -2.55 -4.29
N LYS A 91 -14.29 -3.42 -5.28
CA LYS A 91 -13.36 -4.55 -5.18
C LYS A 91 -11.90 -4.13 -5.41
N GLY A 92 -11.64 -2.87 -5.78
CA GLY A 92 -10.31 -2.32 -5.97
C GLY A 92 -9.39 -2.44 -4.74
N TYR A 93 -9.96 -2.56 -3.54
CA TYR A 93 -9.23 -2.79 -2.30
C TYR A 93 -8.75 -4.24 -2.12
N ASP A 94 -9.40 -5.22 -2.75
CA ASP A 94 -9.16 -6.65 -2.48
C ASP A 94 -7.68 -7.07 -2.68
N PRO A 95 -6.96 -6.60 -3.73
CA PRO A 95 -5.53 -6.90 -3.89
C PRO A 95 -4.67 -6.39 -2.73
N LEU A 96 -4.94 -5.17 -2.23
CA LEU A 96 -4.22 -4.57 -1.11
C LEU A 96 -4.50 -5.35 0.18
N LEU A 97 -5.77 -5.66 0.46
CA LEU A 97 -6.15 -6.38 1.68
C LEU A 97 -5.57 -7.79 1.71
N ASN A 98 -5.58 -8.48 0.56
CA ASN A 98 -4.94 -9.80 0.44
C ASN A 98 -3.44 -9.74 0.73
N TYR A 99 -2.74 -8.76 0.14
CA TYR A 99 -1.31 -8.55 0.41
C TYR A 99 -1.04 -8.30 1.90
N LEU A 100 -1.83 -7.44 2.55
CA LEU A 100 -1.67 -7.14 3.98
C LEU A 100 -1.91 -8.39 4.85
N ASN A 101 -2.95 -9.18 4.54
CA ASN A 101 -3.25 -10.42 5.25
C ASN A 101 -2.14 -11.47 5.11
N GLN A 102 -1.58 -11.63 3.91
CA GLN A 102 -0.42 -12.53 3.68
C GLN A 102 0.80 -12.14 4.52
N ASN A 103 0.91 -10.86 4.89
CA ASN A 103 1.96 -10.32 5.75
C ASN A 103 1.60 -10.34 7.26
N GLY A 104 0.59 -11.13 7.63
CA GLY A 104 0.19 -11.37 9.02
C GLY A 104 -0.56 -10.21 9.67
N LEU A 105 -1.16 -9.33 8.86
CA LEU A 105 -2.10 -8.30 9.32
C LEU A 105 -3.52 -8.85 9.28
N SER A 106 -4.46 -8.23 10.00
CA SER A 106 -5.86 -8.64 10.02
C SER A 106 -6.72 -7.56 9.38
N CYS A 107 -7.10 -7.77 8.13
CA CYS A 107 -8.01 -6.87 7.44
C CYS A 107 -9.00 -7.58 6.52
N ARG A 108 -10.16 -6.96 6.29
CA ARG A 108 -11.16 -7.47 5.33
C ARG A 108 -12.00 -6.34 4.76
N ARG A 109 -12.60 -6.60 3.60
CA ARG A 109 -13.63 -5.73 3.03
C ARG A 109 -15.01 -6.28 3.40
N ILE A 110 -15.95 -5.38 3.64
CA ILE A 110 -17.37 -5.67 3.73
C ILE A 110 -18.12 -4.75 2.78
N SER A 111 -19.20 -5.24 2.17
CA SER A 111 -20.04 -4.44 1.27
C SER A 111 -21.18 -3.76 2.03
N SER A 112 -21.52 -4.28 3.20
CA SER A 112 -22.57 -3.82 4.11
C SER A 112 -22.19 -4.06 5.57
N LEU A 113 -22.75 -3.28 6.49
CA LEU A 113 -22.50 -3.44 7.93
C LEU A 113 -23.08 -4.75 8.50
N ASP A 114 -24.05 -5.36 7.82
CA ASP A 114 -24.63 -6.65 8.21
C ASP A 114 -23.58 -7.79 8.19
N GLU A 115 -22.55 -7.65 7.36
CA GLU A 115 -21.41 -8.58 7.27
C GLU A 115 -20.44 -8.46 8.47
N LEU A 116 -20.66 -7.53 9.39
CA LEU A 116 -19.89 -7.46 10.64
C LEU A 116 -20.19 -8.64 11.57
N ALA A 117 -21.43 -9.14 11.56
CA ALA A 117 -21.88 -10.25 12.40
C ALA A 117 -21.37 -11.62 11.91
N ILE A 118 -20.90 -11.69 10.68
CA ILE A 118 -20.25 -12.88 10.14
C ILE A 118 -18.79 -12.82 10.60
N PRO A 119 -18.37 -13.66 11.56
CA PRO A 119 -16.95 -13.75 11.88
C PRO A 119 -16.22 -14.09 10.58
N ALA A 120 -15.12 -13.39 10.31
CA ALA A 120 -14.24 -13.78 9.22
C ALA A 120 -13.99 -15.27 9.42
N SER A 121 -14.53 -16.10 8.51
CA SER A 121 -14.19 -17.50 8.51
C SER A 121 -12.68 -17.57 8.55
N GLU A 122 -12.14 -18.42 9.41
CA GLU A 122 -10.71 -18.74 9.45
C GLU A 122 -10.34 -19.48 8.15
N GLY A 123 -10.56 -18.82 7.00
CA GLY A 123 -10.24 -19.28 5.67
C GLY A 123 -8.82 -18.85 5.38
N SER A 124 -7.90 -19.77 5.66
CA SER A 124 -6.45 -19.64 5.50
C SER A 124 -5.72 -18.78 6.53
N SER A 125 -5.79 -19.21 7.79
CA SER A 125 -4.52 -19.35 8.51
C SER A 125 -3.58 -20.13 7.58
N PRO A 126 -2.43 -19.59 7.12
CA PRO A 126 -1.48 -20.40 6.41
C PRO A 126 -1.08 -21.49 7.39
N SER A 127 -1.30 -22.74 6.99
CA SER A 127 -0.95 -23.94 7.74
C SER A 127 0.41 -23.74 8.44
N LEU A 128 0.44 -24.04 9.74
CA LEU A 128 1.62 -24.08 10.60
C LEU A 128 2.65 -25.16 10.17
N GLY A 129 2.68 -25.52 8.89
CA GLY A 129 3.46 -26.63 8.32
C GLY A 129 4.38 -26.24 7.18
N ASP A 130 4.61 -24.94 6.92
CA ASP A 130 5.64 -24.52 5.97
C ASP A 130 6.98 -24.35 6.72
N PRO A 131 7.98 -25.24 6.52
CA PRO A 131 9.26 -25.23 7.26
C PRO A 131 10.12 -23.96 7.02
N GLU A 132 9.65 -23.06 6.16
CA GLU A 132 10.33 -21.85 5.68
C GLU A 132 10.11 -20.62 6.61
N ARG A 133 9.07 -20.61 7.46
CA ARG A 133 8.73 -19.46 8.34
C ARG A 133 9.50 -19.49 9.65
N THR A 134 10.79 -19.21 9.58
CA THR A 134 11.64 -19.03 10.76
C THR A 134 11.11 -17.89 11.66
N VAL A 135 11.13 -18.10 12.98
CA VAL A 135 10.77 -17.05 13.93
C VAL A 135 11.83 -15.95 13.91
N CYS A 136 11.42 -14.70 13.65
CA CYS A 136 12.36 -13.59 13.67
C CYS A 136 12.97 -13.43 15.08
N PRO A 137 14.31 -13.40 15.22
CA PRO A 137 14.96 -13.32 16.53
C PRO A 137 14.70 -11.98 17.24
N LYS A 138 14.34 -10.92 16.49
CA LYS A 138 14.05 -9.59 17.04
C LYS A 138 12.62 -9.42 17.52
N CYS A 139 11.64 -9.66 16.64
CA CYS A 139 10.22 -9.48 17.01
C CYS A 139 9.55 -10.76 17.51
N LYS A 140 10.28 -11.89 17.55
CA LYS A 140 9.80 -13.20 18.00
C LYS A 140 8.54 -13.70 17.25
N ARG A 141 8.34 -13.23 16.02
CA ARG A 141 7.18 -13.57 15.18
C ARG A 141 7.61 -14.40 13.97
N ALA A 142 6.85 -15.45 13.64
CA ALA A 142 7.03 -16.27 12.43
C ALA A 142 6.53 -15.51 11.19
N SER A 143 7.34 -14.56 10.74
CA SER A 143 7.00 -13.58 9.69
C SER A 143 8.20 -13.30 8.77
N THR A 144 9.08 -14.27 8.63
CA THR A 144 10.25 -14.15 7.76
C THR A 144 10.00 -14.78 6.40
N ILE A 145 10.43 -14.09 5.35
CA ILE A 145 10.47 -14.58 3.97
C ILE A 145 11.93 -14.74 3.53
N GLU A 146 12.19 -15.64 2.58
CA GLU A 146 13.49 -15.75 1.92
C GLU A 146 13.79 -14.46 1.12
N HIS A 147 15.03 -13.98 1.20
CA HIS A 147 15.48 -12.81 0.44
C HIS A 147 16.99 -12.88 0.21
N HIS A 148 17.39 -13.40 -0.95
CA HIS A 148 18.79 -13.54 -1.41
C HIS A 148 19.69 -14.32 -0.43
N GLY A 149 19.28 -15.52 -0.03
CA GLY A 149 19.98 -16.39 0.92
C GLY A 149 19.81 -15.97 2.38
N GLY A 150 19.12 -14.86 2.63
CA GLY A 150 18.78 -14.36 3.95
C GLY A 150 17.30 -14.54 4.27
N ARG A 151 16.92 -14.11 5.47
CA ARG A 151 15.53 -14.11 5.95
C ARG A 151 15.13 -12.69 6.26
N TRP A 152 14.25 -12.09 5.47
CA TRP A 152 13.69 -10.76 5.75
C TRP A 152 12.41 -10.89 6.57
N CYS A 153 12.31 -10.18 7.69
CA CYS A 153 11.10 -10.15 8.50
C CYS A 153 10.15 -9.04 8.02
N THR A 154 9.01 -9.43 7.46
CA THR A 154 7.95 -8.50 7.01
C THR A 154 7.22 -7.84 8.19
N TYR A 155 7.41 -8.36 9.41
CA TYR A 155 6.89 -7.73 10.62
C TYR A 155 7.73 -6.55 11.09
N CYS A 156 9.04 -6.70 11.23
CA CYS A 156 9.90 -5.63 11.78
C CYS A 156 10.73 -4.88 10.75
N GLY A 157 10.62 -5.23 9.46
CA GLY A 157 11.38 -4.60 8.38
C GLY A 157 12.89 -4.76 8.54
N ARG A 158 13.33 -5.92 9.03
CA ARG A 158 14.74 -6.23 9.27
C ARG A 158 15.04 -7.65 8.87
N PHE A 159 16.29 -7.89 8.49
CA PHE A 159 16.79 -9.24 8.30
C PHE A 159 16.85 -9.98 9.64
N ALA A 160 16.13 -11.10 9.71
CA ALA A 160 16.26 -12.11 10.75
C ALA A 160 17.57 -12.90 10.58
N SER A 161 17.95 -13.19 9.33
CA SER A 161 19.31 -13.58 8.94
C SER A 161 19.73 -12.71 7.74
N PRO A 162 20.98 -12.21 7.73
CA PRO A 162 21.45 -11.35 6.64
C PRO A 162 21.43 -12.11 5.29
N PRO A 163 21.22 -11.40 4.17
CA PRO A 163 21.31 -12.00 2.85
C PRO A 163 22.73 -12.46 2.55
N ASP A 164 22.86 -13.52 1.75
CA ASP A 164 24.13 -13.95 1.18
C ASP A 164 24.62 -12.86 0.24
N GLN A 165 25.77 -12.29 0.58
CA GLN A 165 26.38 -11.23 -0.21
C GLN A 165 26.64 -11.66 -1.66
N GLN A 166 26.88 -12.95 -1.92
CA GLN A 166 27.11 -13.46 -3.28
C GLN A 166 25.85 -13.43 -4.15
N GLN A 167 24.68 -13.52 -3.53
CA GLN A 167 23.38 -13.52 -4.21
C GLN A 167 22.81 -12.10 -4.40
N LEU A 168 23.47 -11.07 -3.84
CA LEU A 168 23.01 -9.70 -3.98
C LEU A 168 23.19 -9.20 -5.42
N PRO A 169 22.15 -8.60 -6.03
CA PRO A 169 22.27 -7.96 -7.35
C PRO A 169 23.34 -6.88 -7.42
N SER A 170 23.71 -6.28 -6.28
CA SER A 170 24.76 -5.26 -6.21
C SER A 170 26.16 -5.80 -6.53
N ARG A 171 26.40 -7.11 -6.48
CA ARG A 171 27.69 -7.72 -6.85
C ARG A 171 27.84 -7.95 -8.36
N THR A 172 26.74 -8.10 -9.09
CA THR A 172 26.77 -8.28 -10.55
C THR A 172 26.84 -6.95 -11.30
N LEU A 173 26.70 -5.84 -10.57
CA LEU A 173 26.98 -4.51 -11.11
C LEU A 173 28.49 -4.36 -11.31
N PRO A 174 28.96 -3.97 -12.51
CA PRO A 174 30.37 -3.71 -12.75
C PRO A 174 30.90 -2.72 -11.71
N SER A 175 31.94 -3.13 -10.98
CA SER A 175 32.69 -2.20 -10.13
C SER A 175 33.43 -1.24 -11.06
N ASP A 176 32.81 -0.10 -11.37
CA ASP A 176 33.47 0.97 -12.09
C ASP A 176 34.59 1.48 -11.17
N GLY A 177 35.81 1.00 -11.44
CA GLY A 177 36.98 1.27 -10.63
C GLY A 177 37.22 2.77 -10.55
N THR A 178 37.46 3.26 -9.32
CA THR A 178 37.96 4.62 -9.05
C THR A 178 37.16 5.76 -9.68
N ARG A 179 36.09 6.21 -9.01
CA ARG A 179 35.77 7.64 -9.01
C ARG A 179 35.90 8.19 -7.60
N ALA A 180 36.88 9.07 -7.44
CA ALA A 180 37.12 9.86 -6.25
C ALA A 180 35.81 10.40 -5.64
N ARG A 181 35.79 10.52 -4.31
CA ARG A 181 34.76 11.24 -3.54
C ARG A 181 34.49 12.61 -4.18
N SER A 182 33.55 12.66 -5.10
CA SER A 182 32.95 13.88 -5.62
C SER A 182 31.50 13.84 -5.18
N GLY A 183 31.03 14.95 -4.61
CA GLY A 183 29.74 15.05 -3.94
C GLY A 183 28.61 14.39 -4.72
N PHE A 184 27.73 13.71 -3.98
CA PHE A 184 26.57 12.99 -4.51
C PHE A 184 25.84 13.82 -5.58
N LYS A 185 26.05 13.47 -6.85
CA LYS A 185 25.14 13.81 -7.94
C LYS A 185 24.32 12.56 -8.23
N PHE A 186 23.04 12.62 -7.88
CA PHE A 186 22.03 11.63 -8.21
C PHE A 186 22.21 11.16 -9.66
N ARG A 187 22.41 9.85 -9.87
CA ARG A 187 22.36 9.22 -11.19
C ARG A 187 21.09 8.38 -11.26
N PRO A 188 20.17 8.66 -12.20
CA PRO A 188 18.93 7.91 -12.32
C PRO A 188 19.21 6.48 -12.80
N ILE A 189 18.32 5.58 -12.41
CA ILE A 189 18.34 4.15 -12.72
C ILE A 189 18.33 3.96 -14.23
N THR A 190 19.46 3.57 -14.82
CA THR A 190 19.50 3.12 -16.21
C THR A 190 18.98 1.69 -16.26
N LEU A 191 17.72 1.53 -16.65
CA LEU A 191 17.24 0.27 -17.21
C LEU A 191 18.20 -0.15 -18.32
N GLY A 192 18.64 -1.42 -18.28
CA GLY A 192 19.59 -1.99 -19.24
C GLY A 192 19.26 -1.67 -20.69
N THR A 193 20.28 -1.70 -21.53
CA THR A 193 20.33 -1.35 -22.96
C THR A 193 19.04 -1.73 -23.71
N ARG A 194 18.02 -0.88 -23.57
CA ARG A 194 16.82 -0.94 -24.41
C ARG A 194 17.25 -0.44 -25.79
N PRO A 195 16.77 -1.03 -26.89
CA PRO A 195 16.88 -0.37 -28.19
C PRO A 195 16.40 1.08 -28.01
N GLY A 196 17.25 2.05 -28.33
CA GLY A 196 16.96 3.46 -28.05
C GLY A 196 15.62 3.87 -28.65
N LEU A 197 14.88 4.74 -27.96
CA LEU A 197 13.61 5.25 -28.46
C LEU A 197 13.86 5.98 -29.80
N GLN A 198 13.05 5.68 -30.81
CA GLN A 198 13.14 6.33 -32.12
C GLN A 198 12.30 7.60 -32.12
N CYS A 199 12.92 8.73 -32.46
CA CYS A 199 12.23 10.02 -32.58
C CYS A 199 11.21 9.97 -33.71
N SER A 200 9.94 10.29 -33.46
CA SER A 200 8.89 10.29 -34.50
C SER A 200 9.15 11.30 -35.62
N ARG A 201 9.93 12.36 -35.36
CA ARG A 201 10.27 13.40 -36.34
C ARG A 201 11.54 13.13 -37.16
N CYS A 202 12.60 12.62 -36.54
CA CYS A 202 13.90 12.42 -37.24
C CYS A 202 14.33 10.96 -37.37
N ASN A 203 13.56 10.02 -36.82
CA ASN A 203 13.77 8.58 -36.85
C ASN A 203 15.11 8.10 -36.26
N GLN A 204 15.80 8.96 -35.50
CA GLN A 204 17.04 8.61 -34.82
C GLN A 204 16.74 7.87 -33.52
N SER A 205 17.48 6.78 -33.28
CA SER A 205 17.44 6.04 -32.02
C SER A 205 18.32 6.75 -30.99
N MET A 206 17.74 7.14 -29.86
CA MET A 206 18.46 7.84 -28.80
C MET A 206 18.12 7.27 -27.43
N SER A 207 18.85 7.72 -26.41
CA SER A 207 18.59 7.27 -25.04
C SER A 207 17.23 7.82 -24.59
N PRO A 208 16.50 7.09 -23.72
CA PRO A 208 15.20 7.58 -23.23
C PRO A 208 15.22 8.95 -22.53
N GLY A 209 16.40 9.44 -22.11
CA GLY A 209 16.56 10.79 -21.53
C GLY A 209 16.78 11.91 -22.56
N ASP A 210 16.95 11.58 -23.84
CA ASP A 210 17.29 12.54 -24.91
C ASP A 210 16.05 13.11 -25.64
N GLY A 211 14.87 13.02 -25.02
CA GLY A 211 13.63 13.52 -25.60
C GLY A 211 12.45 13.58 -24.64
N ILE A 212 11.32 14.01 -25.17
CA ILE A 212 10.04 14.10 -24.49
C ILE A 212 9.04 13.11 -25.10
N TYR A 213 8.20 12.53 -24.26
CA TYR A 213 7.08 11.69 -24.69
C TYR A 213 5.80 12.51 -24.52
N ASP A 214 5.10 12.79 -25.62
CA ASP A 214 3.90 13.60 -25.65
C ASP A 214 2.89 13.01 -26.65
N ASP A 215 1.60 13.02 -26.32
CA ASP A 215 0.50 12.49 -27.14
C ASP A 215 0.72 11.09 -27.76
N GLY A 216 1.42 10.20 -27.06
CA GLY A 216 1.67 8.84 -27.53
C GLY A 216 2.91 8.68 -28.40
N GLU A 217 3.61 9.77 -28.73
CA GLU A 217 4.82 9.78 -29.53
C GLU A 217 6.06 10.25 -28.74
N TRP A 218 7.23 9.70 -29.08
CA TRP A 218 8.49 10.15 -28.52
C TRP A 218 9.24 11.06 -29.50
N THR A 219 9.62 12.26 -29.06
CA THR A 219 10.35 13.25 -29.86
C THR A 219 11.65 13.64 -29.15
N CYS A 220 12.79 13.63 -29.86
CA CYS A 220 14.07 14.03 -29.27
C CYS A 220 14.14 15.55 -29.00
N TRP A 221 14.99 15.97 -28.05
CA TRP A 221 15.11 17.39 -27.67
C TRP A 221 15.42 18.31 -28.86
N GLY A 222 16.25 17.87 -29.80
CA GLY A 222 16.58 18.65 -31.00
C GLY A 222 15.38 18.91 -31.92
N CYS A 223 14.41 17.99 -31.92
CA CYS A 223 13.17 18.12 -32.69
C CYS A 223 12.05 18.80 -31.90
N ALA A 224 12.10 18.80 -30.56
CA ALA A 224 11.14 19.47 -29.69
C ALA A 224 11.41 20.99 -29.56
N HIS A 225 12.67 21.41 -29.71
CA HIS A 225 13.08 22.82 -29.66
C HIS A 225 13.10 23.53 -31.03
N ARG A 226 12.67 22.86 -32.10
CA ARG A 226 12.43 23.45 -33.43
C ARG A 226 10.94 23.57 -33.67
#